data_AF-F4B7G1-F1
#
_entry.id   AF-F4B7G1-F1
#
_cell.length_a   1.000
_cell.length_b   1.000
_cell.length_c   1.000
_cell.angle_alpha   90.00
_cell.angle_beta   90.00
_cell.angle_gamma   90.00
#
_symmetry.space_group_name_H-M   'P 1'
#
loop_
_entity.id
_entity.type
_entity.pdbx_description
1 polymer ?
#
loop_
_entity_poly.entity_id
_entity_poly.type
_entity_poly.pdbx_seq_one_letter_code
_entity_poly.pdbx_strand_id
1 'polypeptide(L)'
;MKLSVIGVGMSLIFIGFALLFISALSCTVSTPSTTSTAVGGLILIGPFPIFFGVGPKNELLPLTIFGIIFTIIAIIFFILTFYMFKKWSQRPEI
;
A
#
# COMPACT_ATOMS: atom_id res chain seq x y z
N MET A 1 29.78 -14.76 3.55
CA MET A 1 28.88 -14.39 2.43
C MET A 1 28.63 -12.89 2.51
N LYS A 2 29.11 -12.08 1.56
CA LYS A 2 28.85 -10.64 1.56
C LYS A 2 27.41 -10.43 1.09
N LEU A 3 26.52 -10.06 2.00
CA LEU A 3 25.14 -9.71 1.69
C LEU A 3 25.16 -8.43 0.86
N SER A 4 25.06 -8.58 -0.47
CA SER A 4 24.83 -7.45 -1.36
C SER A 4 23.45 -6.87 -1.07
N VAL A 5 23.34 -5.54 -1.01
CA VAL A 5 22.07 -4.82 -0.77
C VAL A 5 20.99 -5.27 -1.76
N ILE A 6 21.39 -5.58 -3.01
CA ILE A 6 20.51 -6.17 -4.03
C ILE A 6 19.97 -7.53 -3.61
N GLY A 7 20.82 -8.39 -3.05
CA GLY A 7 20.42 -9.75 -2.64
C GLY A 7 19.48 -9.73 -1.45
N VAL A 8 19.70 -8.81 -0.51
CA VAL A 8 18.80 -8.59 0.62
C VAL A 8 17.44 -8.09 0.14
N GLY A 9 17.43 -7.10 -0.77
CA GLY A 9 16.18 -6.57 -1.34
C GLY A 9 15.38 -7.64 -2.09
N MET A 10 16.05 -8.43 -2.94
CA MET A 10 15.41 -9.50 -3.70
C MET A 10 14.78 -10.57 -2.80
N SER A 11 15.51 -11.00 -1.76
CA SER A 11 14.99 -11.97 -0.78
C SER A 11 13.79 -11.43 -0.01
N LEU A 12 13.78 -10.13 0.33
CA LEU A 12 12.68 -9.49 1.04
C LEU A 12 11.39 -9.48 0.21
N ILE A 13 11.50 -9.18 -1.09
CA ILE A 13 10.37 -9.21 -2.04
C ILE A 13 9.82 -10.64 -2.14
N PHE A 14 10.71 -11.62 -2.27
CA PHE A 14 10.32 -13.02 -2.40
C PHE A 14 9.62 -13.54 -1.13
N ILE A 15 10.12 -13.17 0.05
CA ILE A 15 9.48 -13.49 1.34
C ILE A 15 8.10 -12.84 1.45
N GLY A 16 7.97 -11.58 1.05
CA GLY A 16 6.70 -10.86 1.08
C GLY A 16 5.67 -11.52 0.16
N PHE A 17 6.07 -11.86 -1.07
CA PHE A 17 5.21 -12.57 -2.01
C PHE A 17 4.77 -13.94 -1.47
N ALA A 18 5.70 -14.73 -0.92
CA ALA A 18 5.39 -16.04 -0.36
C ALA A 18 4.36 -15.95 0.78
N LEU A 19 4.50 -14.97 1.69
CA LEU A 19 3.55 -14.72 2.77
C LEU A 19 2.14 -14.39 2.25
N LEU A 20 2.05 -13.52 1.23
CA LEU A 20 0.76 -13.17 0.61
C LEU A 20 0.13 -14.39 -0.08
N PHE A 21 0.94 -15.20 -0.76
CA PHE A 21 0.47 -16.41 -1.45
C PHE A 21 -0.05 -17.47 -0.47
N ILE A 22 0.65 -17.70 0.64
CA ILE A 22 0.24 -18.63 1.69
C ILE A 22 -1.04 -18.16 2.38
N SER A 23 -1.17 -16.84 2.61
CA SER A 23 -2.39 -16.24 3.13
C SER A 23 -3.59 -16.48 2.21
N ALA A 24 -3.41 -16.26 0.90
CA ALA A 24 -4.45 -16.50 -0.10
C ALA A 24 -4.90 -17.97 -0.14
N LEU A 25 -3.96 -18.92 -0.06
CA LEU A 25 -4.27 -20.35 0.00
C LEU A 25 -5.00 -20.76 1.29
N SER A 26 -4.64 -20.13 2.41
CA SER A 26 -5.22 -20.44 3.73
C SER A 26 -6.66 -19.94 3.88
N CYS A 27 -7.11 -19.03 3.02
CA CYS A 27 -8.47 -18.49 3.02
C CYS A 27 -9.52 -19.47 2.47
N THR A 28 -9.10 -20.62 1.93
CA THR A 28 -9.98 -21.53 1.17
C THR A 28 -10.77 -22.55 2.01
N VAL A 29 -10.76 -22.47 3.35
CA VAL A 29 -11.48 -23.44 4.20
C VAL A 29 -12.46 -22.74 5.12
N SER A 30 -13.63 -22.40 4.58
CA SER A 30 -14.84 -22.18 5.37
C SER A 30 -16.05 -22.49 4.50
N THR A 31 -16.76 -23.55 4.91
CA THR A 31 -18.15 -23.98 4.68
C THR A 31 -18.99 -23.16 3.68
N PRO A 32 -19.87 -23.79 2.86
CA PRO A 32 -20.81 -23.08 1.98
C PRO A 32 -21.92 -22.38 2.79
N SER A 33 -21.56 -21.39 3.59
CA SER A 33 -22.47 -20.29 3.92
C SER A 33 -22.54 -19.38 2.69
N THR A 34 -23.66 -18.67 2.54
CA THR A 34 -23.81 -17.51 1.65
C THR A 34 -22.81 -16.42 2.05
N THR A 35 -21.54 -16.65 1.78
CA THR A 35 -20.43 -15.76 2.12
C THR A 35 -20.40 -14.69 1.05
N SER A 36 -20.95 -13.52 1.36
CA SER A 36 -20.84 -12.33 0.53
C SER A 36 -19.36 -11.94 0.46
N THR A 37 -18.64 -12.42 -0.54
CA THR A 37 -17.23 -12.08 -0.77
C THR A 37 -17.07 -10.57 -0.91
N ALA A 38 -16.31 -9.93 -0.02
CA ALA A 38 -15.89 -8.56 -0.25
C ALA A 38 -14.78 -8.53 -1.30
N VAL A 39 -14.97 -7.68 -2.30
CA VAL A 39 -13.91 -7.32 -3.25
C VAL A 39 -13.77 -5.81 -3.18
N GLY A 40 -12.58 -5.34 -2.90
CA GLY A 40 -12.29 -3.92 -2.87
C GLY A 40 -10.81 -3.63 -3.02
N GLY A 41 -10.51 -2.38 -3.36
CA GLY A 41 -9.16 -1.89 -3.47
C GLY A 41 -9.06 -0.39 -3.19
N LEU A 42 -7.82 0.05 -3.11
CA LEU A 42 -7.43 1.44 -2.93
C LEU A 42 -6.48 1.80 -4.06
N ILE A 43 -6.79 2.87 -4.78
CA ILE A 43 -5.87 3.50 -5.73
C ILE A 43 -5.49 4.87 -5.17
N LEU A 44 -4.19 5.17 -5.14
CA LEU A 44 -3.69 6.51 -4.79
C LEU A 44 -3.33 7.25 -6.08
N ILE A 45 -4.09 8.31 -6.43
CA ILE A 45 -3.74 9.22 -7.53
C ILE A 45 -3.11 10.46 -6.91
N GLY A 46 -1.79 10.50 -6.90
CA GLY A 46 -1.06 11.47 -6.07
C GLY A 46 -1.41 11.27 -4.59
N PRO A 47 -1.60 12.35 -3.79
CA PRO A 47 -1.99 12.23 -2.40
C PRO A 47 -3.50 11.96 -2.19
N PHE A 48 -4.29 11.76 -3.26
CA PHE A 48 -5.74 11.54 -3.16
C PHE A 48 -6.09 10.05 -3.23
N PRO A 49 -6.71 9.47 -2.17
CA PRO A 49 -7.15 8.09 -2.18
C PRO A 49 -8.50 7.91 -2.88
N ILE A 50 -8.61 6.84 -3.67
CA ILE A 50 -9.86 6.36 -4.27
C ILE A 50 -10.12 4.96 -3.75
N PHE A 51 -11.16 4.83 -2.94
CA PHE A 51 -11.65 3.56 -2.43
C PHE A 51 -12.71 3.02 -3.38
N PHE A 52 -12.59 1.75 -3.77
CA PHE A 52 -13.59 1.06 -4.56
C PHE A 52 -13.79 -0.34 -4.00
N GLY A 53 -14.99 -0.88 -4.17
CA GLY A 53 -15.30 -2.22 -3.72
C GLY A 53 -16.74 -2.41 -3.32
N VAL A 54 -17.14 -3.67 -3.27
CA VAL A 54 -18.46 -4.13 -2.83
C VAL A 54 -18.25 -5.26 -1.84
N GLY A 55 -18.97 -5.22 -0.72
CA GLY A 55 -18.85 -6.23 0.32
C GLY A 55 -19.39 -5.78 1.68
N PRO A 56 -19.41 -6.68 2.67
CA PRO A 56 -19.78 -6.37 4.04
C PRO A 56 -18.90 -5.24 4.60
N LYS A 57 -19.52 -4.28 5.31
CA LYS A 57 -18.82 -3.13 5.91
C LYS A 57 -17.63 -3.54 6.78
N ASN A 58 -17.74 -4.69 7.45
CA ASN A 58 -16.73 -5.22 8.35
C ASN A 58 -15.45 -5.67 7.62
N GLU A 59 -15.56 -6.12 6.37
CA GLU A 59 -14.43 -6.56 5.56
C GLU A 59 -13.78 -5.38 4.79
N LEU A 60 -14.53 -4.32 4.51
CA LEU A 60 -14.02 -3.09 3.86
C LEU A 60 -13.42 -2.07 4.84
N LEU A 61 -13.70 -2.21 6.15
CA LEU A 61 -13.18 -1.35 7.20
C LEU A 61 -11.63 -1.36 7.27
N PRO A 62 -10.95 -2.53 7.27
CA PRO A 62 -9.49 -2.59 7.24
C PRO A 62 -8.90 -1.89 6.03
N LEU A 63 -9.49 -2.08 4.84
CA LEU A 63 -9.05 -1.44 3.60
C LEU A 63 -9.12 0.09 3.71
N THR A 64 -10.18 0.61 4.34
CA THR A 64 -10.34 2.05 4.60
C THR A 64 -9.27 2.58 5.53
N ILE A 65 -8.98 1.86 6.63
CA ILE A 65 -7.94 2.22 7.61
C ILE A 65 -6.57 2.27 6.93
N PHE A 66 -6.20 1.23 6.17
CA PHE A 66 -4.94 1.21 5.43
C PHE A 66 -4.84 2.37 4.45
N GLY A 67 -5.92 2.70 3.74
CA GLY A 67 -5.91 3.81 2.79
C GLY A 67 -5.76 5.17 3.44
N ILE A 68 -6.35 5.40 4.61
CA ILE A 68 -6.13 6.63 5.39
C ILE A 68 -4.66 6.74 5.80
N ILE A 69 -4.07 5.66 6.32
CA ILE A 69 -2.65 5.64 6.72
C ILE A 69 -1.74 5.97 5.52
N PHE A 70 -1.94 5.29 4.39
CA PHE A 70 -1.13 5.55 3.19
C PHE A 70 -1.35 6.95 2.62
N THR A 71 -2.55 7.50 2.73
CA THR A 71 -2.85 8.88 2.34
C THR A 71 -2.07 9.89 3.18
N ILE A 72 -2.04 9.72 4.50
CA ILE A 72 -1.28 10.58 5.40
C ILE A 72 0.21 10.55 5.02
N ILE A 73 0.75 9.35 4.78
CA ILE A 73 2.14 9.18 4.33
C ILE A 73 2.36 9.91 3.00
N ALA A 74 1.48 9.72 2.01
CA ALA A 74 1.59 10.37 0.70
C ALA A 74 1.55 11.90 0.80
N ILE A 75 0.69 12.46 1.66
CA ILE A 75 0.61 13.90 1.92
C ILE A 75 1.91 14.42 2.53
N ILE A 76 2.47 13.71 3.53
CA ILE A 76 3.74 14.10 4.15
C ILE A 76 4.85 14.17 3.10
N PHE A 77 4.99 13.13 2.27
CA PHE A 77 5.98 13.11 1.19
C PHE A 77 5.73 14.21 0.14
N PHE A 78 4.48 14.45 -0.21
CA PHE A 78 4.11 15.50 -1.16
C PHE A 78 4.53 16.89 -0.66
N ILE A 79 4.21 17.22 0.59
CA ILE A 79 4.58 18.50 1.21
C ILE A 79 6.10 18.61 1.35
N LEU A 80 6.78 17.54 1.77
CA LEU A 80 8.23 17.51 1.91
C LEU A 80 8.93 17.79 0.58
N THR A 81 8.53 17.09 -0.49
CA THR A 81 9.04 17.31 -1.85
C THR A 81 8.76 18.73 -2.33
N PHE A 82 7.55 19.24 -2.10
CA PHE A 82 7.19 20.60 -2.50
C PHE A 82 8.09 21.64 -1.81
N TYR A 83 8.36 21.47 -0.51
CA TYR A 83 9.25 22.36 0.24
C TYR A 83 10.70 22.28 -0.25
N MET A 84 11.20 21.07 -0.51
CA MET A 84 12.54 20.85 -1.07
C MET A 84 12.67 21.48 -2.46
N PHE A 85 11.67 21.33 -3.33
CA PHE A 85 11.68 21.88 -4.67
C PHE A 85 11.62 23.41 -4.68
N LYS A 86 10.79 24.01 -3.81
CA LYS A 86 10.73 25.46 -3.61
C LYS A 86 12.10 26.02 -3.19
N LYS A 87 12.81 25.34 -2.28
CA LYS A 87 14.15 25.75 -1.85
C LYS A 87 15.18 25.69 -2.98
N TRP A 88 15.03 24.75 -3.91
CA TRP A 88 15.93 24.60 -5.05
C TRP A 88 15.74 25.69 -6.11
N SER A 89 14.50 26.11 -6.36
CA SER A 89 14.18 27.16 -7.34
C SER A 89 14.59 28.58 -6.92
N GLN A 90 14.94 28.80 -5.65
CA GLN A 90 15.35 30.10 -5.11
C GLN A 90 16.88 30.25 -5.05
N ARG A 91 17.65 29.31 -5.63
CA ARG A 91 19.09 29.45 -5.74
C ARG A 91 19.36 30.45 -6.87
N PRO A 92 19.99 31.60 -6.61
CA PRO A 92 20.36 32.52 -7.68
C PRO A 92 21.30 31.79 -8.63
N GLU A 93 20.95 31.78 -9.91
CA GLU A 93 21.86 31.30 -10.95
C GLU A 93 23.07 32.24 -10.96
N ILE A 94 24.25 31.67 -10.74
CA ILE A 94 25.54 32.38 -10.76
C ILE A 94 25.95 32.55 -12.22
#